data_AF-A0A9E1PZ36-F1
#
_entry.id   AF-A0A9E1PZ36-F1
#
_cell.length_a   1.000
_cell.length_b   1.000
_cell.length_c   1.000
_cell.angle_alpha   90.00
_cell.angle_beta   90.00
_cell.angle_gamma   90.00
#
_symmetry.space_group_name_H-M   'P 1'
#
loop_
_entity.id
_entity.type
_entity.pdbx_description
1 polymer ?
#
loop_
_entity_poly.entity_id
_entity_poly.type
_entity_poly.pdbx_seq_one_letter_code
_entity_poly.pdbx_strand_id
1 'polypeptide(L)'
;MDLNEKKETLIKLLELFLSDRIPADDLSNFSWDIIEYFSKNSNHTLPPTEKFEREFWFTIWQIQHLCDDDHISDGSAAKELSSALSYLKKDKAMPTEFVGRRP
;
A
#
# COMPACT_ATOMS: atom_id res chain seq x y z
N MET A 1 8.37 12.02 7.88
CA MET A 1 7.06 11.39 7.65
C MET A 1 6.87 10.27 8.65
N ASP A 2 5.70 10.16 9.29
CA ASP A 2 5.38 9.05 10.19
C ASP A 2 4.70 7.90 9.41
N LEU A 3 5.37 6.75 9.34
CA LEU A 3 4.85 5.57 8.63
C LEU A 3 3.64 4.95 9.30
N ASN A 4 3.47 5.07 10.62
CA ASN A 4 2.28 4.56 11.30
C ASN A 4 1.04 5.36 10.87
N GLU A 5 1.13 6.69 10.86
CA GLU A 5 0.05 7.55 10.38
C GLU A 5 -0.29 7.28 8.90
N LYS A 6 0.73 7.06 8.07
CA LYS A 6 0.54 6.71 6.65
C LYS A 6 -0.06 5.32 6.49
N LYS A 7 0.31 4.36 7.33
CA LYS A 7 -0.30 3.02 7.35
C LYS A 7 -1.79 3.10 7.69
N GLU A 8 -2.17 3.87 8.72
CA GLU A 8 -3.59 4.07 9.06
C GLU A 8 -4.36 4.80 7.95
N THR A 9 -3.71 5.75 7.28
CA THR A 9 -4.28 6.43 6.10
C THR A 9 -4.50 5.45 4.95
N LEU A 10 -3.51 4.62 4.64
CA LEU A 10 -3.58 3.59 3.61
C LEU A 10 -4.69 2.58 3.89
N ILE A 11 -4.83 2.14 5.14
CA ILE A 11 -5.92 1.25 5.56
C ILE A 11 -7.28 1.88 5.23
N LYS A 12 -7.50 3.15 5.61
CA LYS A 12 -8.76 3.86 5.33
C LYS A 12 -9.02 4.02 3.83
N LEU A 13 -7.99 4.36 3.05
CA LEU A 13 -8.13 4.50 1.61
C LEU A 13 -8.50 3.16 0.96
N LEU A 14 -7.88 2.06 1.37
CA LEU A 14 -8.23 0.73 0.89
C LEU A 14 -9.66 0.33 1.24
N GLU A 15 -10.11 0.61 2.47
CA GLU A 15 -11.49 0.35 2.88
C GLU A 15 -12.50 1.14 2.03
N LEU A 16 -12.20 2.41 1.74
CA LEU A 16 -13.03 3.26 0.89
C LEU A 16 -13.04 2.76 -0.55
N PHE A 17 -11.89 2.39 -1.10
CA PHE A 17 -11.76 1.87 -2.44
C PHE A 17 -12.52 0.55 -2.61
N LEU A 18 -12.31 -0.40 -1.69
CA LEU A 18 -13.00 -1.70 -1.69
C LEU A 18 -14.52 -1.59 -1.45
N SER A 19 -14.99 -0.43 -1.00
CA SER A 19 -16.41 -0.10 -0.85
C SER A 19 -16.94 0.79 -1.97
N ASP A 20 -16.20 0.95 -3.07
CA ASP A 20 -16.52 1.78 -4.24
C ASP A 20 -16.79 3.26 -3.89
N ARG A 21 -16.14 3.78 -2.84
CA ARG A 21 -16.33 5.17 -2.37
C ARG A 21 -15.27 6.14 -2.89
N ILE A 22 -14.14 5.64 -3.36
CA ILE A 22 -13.09 6.42 -4.00
C ILE A 22 -12.60 5.70 -5.26
N PRO A 23 -12.16 6.42 -6.29
CA PRO A 23 -11.55 5.83 -7.48
C PRO A 23 -10.17 5.23 -7.17
N ALA A 24 -9.70 4.35 -8.06
CA ALA A 24 -8.34 3.80 -7.99
C ALA A 24 -7.25 4.89 -8.08
N ASP A 25 -7.53 5.97 -8.80
CA ASP A 25 -6.63 7.13 -8.94
C ASP A 25 -6.22 7.70 -7.58
N ASP A 26 -7.12 7.72 -6.59
CA ASP A 26 -6.80 8.23 -5.25
C ASP A 26 -5.80 7.32 -4.52
N LEU A 27 -5.92 6.00 -4.69
CA LEU A 27 -4.93 5.04 -4.19
C LEU A 27 -3.59 5.18 -4.91
N SER A 28 -3.65 5.29 -6.24
CA SER A 28 -2.47 5.43 -7.09
C SER A 28 -1.68 6.70 -6.72
N ASN A 29 -2.35 7.85 -6.61
CA ASN A 29 -1.77 9.12 -6.19
C ASN A 29 -1.11 9.01 -4.81
N PHE A 30 -1.81 8.45 -3.83
CA PHE A 30 -1.24 8.23 -2.49
C PHE A 30 0.03 7.36 -2.56
N SER A 31 0.01 6.28 -3.34
CA SER A 31 1.16 5.38 -3.46
C SER A 31 2.36 6.07 -4.12
N TRP A 32 2.14 6.88 -5.15
CA TRP A 32 3.18 7.67 -5.81
C TRP A 32 3.80 8.71 -4.88
N ASP A 33 2.99 9.44 -4.11
CA ASP A 33 3.49 10.42 -3.13
C ASP A 33 4.42 9.77 -2.10
N ILE A 34 4.06 8.58 -1.61
CA ILE A 34 4.87 7.81 -0.66
C ILE A 34 6.19 7.37 -1.31
N ILE A 35 6.13 6.79 -2.52
CA ILE A 35 7.31 6.34 -3.25
C ILE A 35 8.24 7.50 -3.53
N GLU A 36 7.70 8.63 -4.00
CA GLU A 36 8.48 9.81 -4.34
C GLU A 36 9.17 10.40 -3.11
N TYR A 37 8.47 10.50 -1.98
CA TYR A 37 9.06 10.94 -0.72
C TYR A 37 10.26 10.07 -0.35
N PHE A 38 10.11 8.74 -0.34
CA PHE A 38 11.20 7.86 0.07
C PHE A 38 12.33 7.78 -0.96
N SER A 39 12.04 7.91 -2.25
CA SER A 39 13.06 7.95 -3.31
C SER A 39 13.93 9.21 -3.26
N LYS A 40 13.36 10.35 -2.85
CA LYS A 40 14.07 11.64 -2.75
C LYS A 40 14.84 11.84 -1.45
N ASN A 41 14.60 11.01 -0.43
CA ASN A 41 15.21 11.15 0.88
C ASN A 41 16.26 10.05 1.13
N SER A 42 17.53 10.44 1.29
CA SER A 42 18.62 9.50 1.56
C SER A 42 18.48 8.74 2.88
N ASN A 43 19.04 7.53 2.98
CA ASN A 43 18.90 6.65 4.15
C ASN A 43 19.19 7.29 5.53
N HIS A 44 20.02 8.33 5.61
CA HIS A 44 20.32 9.02 6.88
C HIS A 44 19.20 9.95 7.38
N THR A 45 18.25 10.33 6.52
CA THR A 45 17.11 11.20 6.85
C THR A 45 15.79 10.44 6.97
N LEU A 46 15.82 9.12 6.76
CA LEU A 46 14.64 8.29 6.82
C LEU A 46 14.37 7.81 8.25
N PRO A 47 13.08 7.66 8.63
CA PRO A 47 12.75 7.08 9.92
C PRO A 47 13.27 5.63 10.03
N PRO A 48 13.51 5.16 11.27
CA PRO A 48 13.88 3.77 11.54
C PRO A 48 12.92 2.78 10.89
N THR A 49 13.43 1.59 10.58
CA THR A 49 12.59 0.53 10.03
C THR A 49 11.55 0.09 11.04
N GLU A 50 10.29 0.10 10.61
CA GLU A 50 9.15 -0.28 11.44
C GLU A 50 8.79 -1.76 11.27
N LYS A 51 8.15 -2.36 12.28
CA LYS A 51 7.80 -3.80 12.24
C LYS A 51 6.81 -4.16 11.13
N PHE A 52 5.90 -3.24 10.79
CA PHE A 52 4.86 -3.42 9.76
C PHE A 52 5.29 -2.95 8.37
N GLU A 53 6.55 -2.52 8.24
CA GLU A 53 6.99 -1.81 7.04
C GLU A 53 6.97 -2.72 5.80
N ARG A 54 7.15 -4.03 6.00
CA ARG A 54 7.07 -5.00 4.91
C ARG A 54 5.66 -5.09 4.34
N GLU A 55 4.64 -5.17 5.19
CA GLU A 55 3.24 -5.20 4.80
C GLU A 55 2.84 -3.87 4.15
N PHE A 56 3.31 -2.76 4.71
CA PHE A 56 3.08 -1.43 4.13
C PHE A 56 3.64 -1.32 2.71
N TRP A 57 4.93 -1.64 2.53
CA TRP A 57 5.54 -1.55 1.21
C TRP A 57 4.96 -2.57 0.23
N PHE A 58 4.64 -3.78 0.68
CA PHE A 58 3.99 -4.77 -0.16
C PHE A 58 2.70 -4.20 -0.75
N THR A 59 1.85 -3.61 0.10
CA THR A 59 0.60 -3.00 -0.34
C THR A 59 0.81 -1.82 -1.30
N ILE A 60 1.80 -0.96 -1.04
CA ILE A 60 2.16 0.14 -1.94
C ILE A 60 2.53 -0.41 -3.33
N TRP A 61 3.33 -1.48 -3.38
CA TRP A 61 3.68 -2.12 -4.64
C TRP A 61 2.47 -2.78 -5.32
N GLN A 62 1.57 -3.42 -4.57
CA GLN A 62 0.34 -3.98 -5.15
C GLN A 62 -0.52 -2.89 -5.81
N ILE A 63 -0.70 -1.75 -5.15
CA ILE A 63 -1.43 -0.61 -5.71
C ILE A 63 -0.80 -0.15 -7.03
N GLN A 64 0.52 0.00 -7.08
CA GLN A 64 1.24 0.41 -8.29
C GLN A 64 1.06 -0.56 -9.47
N HIS A 65 0.86 -1.86 -9.21
CA HIS A 65 0.70 -2.86 -10.26
C HIS A 65 -0.77 -3.12 -10.62
N LEU A 66 -1.72 -2.85 -9.73
CA LEU A 66 -3.13 -3.25 -9.87
C LEU A 66 -4.08 -2.09 -10.09
N CYS A 67 -3.70 -0.86 -9.77
CA CYS A 67 -4.50 0.33 -10.07
C CYS A 67 -4.24 0.86 -11.48
N ASP A 68 -4.26 -0.03 -12.47
CA ASP A 68 -4.39 0.31 -13.89
C ASP A 68 -5.81 -0.03 -14.39
N ASP A 69 -6.23 0.57 -15.50
CA ASP A 69 -7.59 0.43 -16.02
C ASP A 69 -7.96 -1.04 -16.33
N ASP A 70 -6.97 -1.85 -16.70
CA ASP A 70 -7.16 -3.24 -17.10
C ASP A 70 -7.54 -4.13 -15.90
N HIS A 71 -6.80 -4.03 -14.78
CA HIS A 71 -7.01 -4.85 -13.56
C HIS A 71 -8.17 -4.36 -12.67
N ILE A 72 -8.63 -3.13 -12.86
CA ILE A 72 -9.85 -2.64 -12.21
C ILE A 72 -11.07 -3.28 -12.87
N SER A 73 -11.05 -3.40 -14.20
CA SER A 73 -12.21 -3.86 -14.99
C SER A 73 -12.58 -5.34 -14.76
N ASP A 74 -11.61 -6.19 -14.41
CA ASP A 74 -11.80 -7.62 -14.20
C ASP A 74 -12.03 -8.02 -12.73
N GLY A 75 -11.97 -7.05 -11.80
CA GLY A 75 -12.14 -7.25 -10.37
C GLY A 75 -10.95 -7.90 -9.65
N SER A 76 -9.85 -8.18 -10.36
CA SER A 76 -8.63 -8.76 -9.78
C SER A 76 -7.98 -7.79 -8.77
N ALA A 77 -8.01 -6.49 -9.06
CA ALA A 77 -7.47 -5.46 -8.17
C ALA A 77 -8.14 -5.49 -6.78
N ALA A 78 -9.48 -5.56 -6.71
CA ALA A 78 -10.22 -5.57 -5.46
C ALA A 78 -9.87 -6.80 -4.59
N LYS A 79 -9.70 -7.96 -5.22
CA LYS A 79 -9.37 -9.21 -4.51
C LYS A 79 -7.97 -9.17 -3.88
N GLU A 80 -6.98 -8.75 -4.65
CA GLU A 80 -5.59 -8.68 -4.19
C GLU A 80 -5.41 -7.56 -3.14
N LEU A 81 -6.02 -6.39 -3.36
CA LEU A 81 -5.99 -5.28 -2.40
C LEU A 81 -6.73 -5.59 -1.09
N SER A 82 -7.79 -6.41 -1.12
CA SER A 82 -8.44 -6.93 0.09
C SER A 82 -7.52 -7.86 0.90
N SER A 83 -6.73 -8.69 0.22
CA SER A 83 -5.72 -9.52 0.87
C SER A 83 -4.61 -8.67 1.50
N ALA A 84 -4.14 -7.66 0.78
CA ALA A 84 -3.14 -6.70 1.26
C ALA A 84 -3.63 -5.93 2.50
N LEU A 85 -4.91 -5.51 2.51
CA LEU A 85 -5.56 -4.88 3.66
C LEU A 85 -5.57 -5.80 4.89
N SER A 86 -5.86 -7.09 4.69
CA SER A 86 -5.87 -8.08 5.78
C SER A 86 -4.49 -8.25 6.41
N TYR A 87 -3.42 -8.18 5.62
CA TYR A 87 -2.05 -8.20 6.13
C TYR A 87 -1.73 -6.94 6.94
N LEU A 88 -2.11 -5.76 6.42
CA LEU A 88 -1.90 -4.47 7.09
C LEU A 88 -2.60 -4.37 8.46
N LYS A 89 -3.82 -4.92 8.55
CA LYS A 89 -4.60 -4.98 9.80
C LYS A 89 -4.12 -6.05 10.78
N LYS A 90 -3.20 -6.93 10.34
CA LYS A 90 -2.77 -8.14 11.07
C LYS A 90 -3.89 -9.16 11.30
N ASP A 91 -4.95 -9.09 10.50
CA ASP A 91 -6.01 -10.10 10.48
C ASP A 91 -5.50 -11.40 9.84
N LYS A 92 -4.49 -11.29 8.97
CA LYS A 92 -3.81 -12.42 8.32
C LYS A 92 -2.30 -12.21 8.35
N ALA A 93 -1.54 -13.30 8.51
CA ALA A 93 -0.09 -13.25 8.35
C ALA A 93 0.29 -13.13 6.86
N MET A 94 1.21 -12.23 6.54
CA MET A 94 1.74 -12.10 5.19
C MET A 94 2.59 -13.34 4.85
N PRO A 95 2.42 -13.96 3.66
CA PRO A 95 3.26 -15.05 3.21
C PRO A 95 4.74 -14.66 3.21
N THR A 96 5.62 -15.60 3.56
CA THR A 96 7.07 -15.35 3.66
C THR A 96 7.73 -15.00 2.32
N GLU A 97 7.09 -15.38 1.22
CA GLU A 97 7.56 -15.09 -0.15
C GLU A 97 7.25 -13.65 -0.57
N PHE A 98 6.30 -12.99 0.09
CA PHE A 98 5.96 -11.60 -0.21
C PHE A 98 6.91 -10.67 0.52
N VAL A 99 7.59 -9.82 -0.24
CA VAL A 99 8.61 -8.91 0.30
C VAL A 99 8.32 -7.49 -0.17
N GLY A 100 7.61 -6.72 0.66
CA GLY A 100 7.58 -5.28 0.52
C GLY A 100 8.92 -4.68 0.90
N ARG A 101 9.49 -3.86 0.01
CA ARG A 101 10.73 -3.12 0.27
C ARG A 101 10.52 -1.64 0.03
N ARG A 102 11.17 -0.84 0.86
CA ARG A 102 11.29 0.60 0.63
C ARG A 102 12.03 0.86 -0.70
N PRO A 103 11.61 1.86 -1.50
CA PRO A 103 12.32 2.31 -2.69
C PRO A 103 13.75 2.75 -2.41
#